data_AF-A0A6N7ZUI9-F1
#
_entry.id   AF-A0A6N7ZUI9-F1
#
_cell.length_a   1.000
_cell.length_b   1.000
_cell.length_c   1.000
_cell.angle_alpha   90.00
_cell.angle_beta   90.00
_cell.angle_gamma   90.00
#
_symmetry.space_group_name_H-M   'P 1'
#
loop_
_entity.id
_entity.type
_entity.pdbx_description
1 polymer ?
#
loop_
_entity_poly.entity_id
_entity_poly.type
_entity_poly.pdbx_seq_one_letter_code
_entity_poly.pdbx_strand_id
1 'polypeptide(L)'
;MTLTTTLNAIRRCGPCADEWNKLLIHLGKTKADDEPVSFLTILESNGLDDTLWWLRTLPKEMDNAVRLLVCEIVEPLLEFVPVGESRPRKVIETARAFAKGEVTREELDAAVGAAADVDGPFAKAAAKAAARDARNEVYTAAEVAAKAAARDAWLYAEDATEDDWLDAEDAAEDAARAEQETIFRNWLAQFDQVEAA
;
A
#
# COMPACT_ATOMS: atom_id res chain seq x y z
N MET A 1 15.29 14.42 -8.94
CA MET A 1 13.98 15.09 -9.06
C MET A 1 13.05 14.54 -8.00
N THR A 2 12.77 15.31 -6.95
CA THR A 2 11.82 14.92 -5.90
C THR A 2 10.41 14.69 -6.46
N LEU A 3 9.79 13.58 -6.04
CA LEU A 3 8.42 13.25 -6.44
C LEU A 3 7.44 14.18 -5.71
N THR A 4 6.65 14.93 -6.47
CA THR A 4 5.78 15.99 -5.94
C THR A 4 4.37 15.94 -6.54
N THR A 5 3.45 16.62 -5.87
CA THR A 5 2.08 16.90 -6.29
C THR A 5 1.70 18.35 -5.95
N THR A 6 0.44 18.75 -6.12
CA THR A 6 -0.08 20.04 -5.67
C THR A 6 -1.35 19.85 -4.85
N LEU A 7 -1.64 20.82 -3.97
CA LEU A 7 -2.88 20.84 -3.22
C LEU A 7 -4.12 20.85 -4.13
N ASN A 8 -4.05 21.54 -5.27
CA ASN A 8 -5.12 21.49 -6.29
C ASN A 8 -5.28 20.09 -6.92
N ALA A 9 -4.18 19.37 -7.18
CA ALA A 9 -4.25 18.00 -7.67
C ALA A 9 -4.86 17.05 -6.64
N ILE A 10 -4.41 17.13 -5.37
CA ILE A 10 -4.99 16.35 -4.27
C ILE A 10 -6.49 16.67 -4.13
N ARG A 11 -6.87 17.96 -4.13
CA ARG A 11 -8.27 18.37 -3.96
C ARG A 11 -9.20 17.80 -5.04
N ARG A 12 -8.72 17.68 -6.28
CA ARG A 12 -9.45 17.07 -7.41
C ARG A 12 -9.74 15.58 -7.19
N CYS A 13 -8.95 14.91 -6.35
CA CYS A 13 -9.14 13.50 -6.01
C CYS A 13 -10.15 13.29 -4.87
N GLY A 14 -10.73 14.35 -4.30
CA GLY A 14 -11.76 14.24 -3.26
C GLY A 14 -11.27 13.65 -1.93
N PRO A 15 -10.25 14.23 -1.29
CA PRO A 15 -9.76 13.76 0.01
C PRO A 15 -10.84 13.89 1.08
N CYS A 16 -10.75 13.05 2.11
CA CYS A 16 -11.52 13.21 3.34
C CYS A 16 -11.29 14.61 3.93
N ALA A 17 -12.31 15.22 4.53
CA ALA A 17 -12.22 16.56 5.10
C ALA A 17 -11.16 16.64 6.21
N ASP A 18 -11.06 15.62 7.05
CA ASP A 18 -10.14 15.60 8.19
C ASP A 18 -8.68 15.54 7.71
N GLU A 19 -8.36 14.61 6.83
CA GLU A 19 -7.00 14.45 6.28
C GLU A 19 -6.58 15.63 5.39
N TRP A 20 -7.54 16.21 4.66
CA TRP A 20 -7.31 17.45 3.93
C TRP A 20 -6.95 18.62 4.86
N ASN A 21 -7.70 18.78 5.96
CA ASN A 21 -7.44 19.84 6.94
C ASN A 21 -6.11 19.61 7.67
N LYS A 22 -5.77 18.36 7.99
CA LYS A 22 -4.48 17.98 8.58
C LYS A 22 -3.30 18.43 7.72
N LEU A 23 -3.36 18.16 6.41
CA LEU A 23 -2.34 18.59 5.46
C LEU A 23 -2.24 20.13 5.37
N LEU A 24 -3.38 20.82 5.29
CA LEU A 24 -3.40 22.28 5.24
C LEU A 24 -2.76 22.91 6.49
N ILE A 25 -3.08 22.40 7.68
CA ILE A 25 -2.50 22.84 8.95
C ILE A 25 -1.00 22.60 8.96
N HIS A 26 -0.55 21.40 8.57
CA HIS A 26 0.86 21.04 8.51
C HIS A 26 1.65 21.98 7.58
N LEU A 27 1.07 22.34 6.44
CA LEU A 27 1.69 23.26 5.47
C LEU A 27 1.52 24.75 5.82
N GLY A 28 0.79 25.09 6.88
CA GLY A 28 0.47 26.49 7.24
C GLY A 28 -0.43 27.19 6.22
N LYS A 29 -1.27 26.44 5.49
CA LYS A 29 -2.12 26.93 4.41
C LYS A 29 -3.60 26.92 4.81
N THR A 30 -4.38 27.80 4.18
CA THR A 30 -5.83 27.91 4.40
C THR A 30 -6.66 27.52 3.18
N LYS A 31 -6.01 27.30 2.05
CA LYS A 31 -6.64 26.94 0.77
C LYS A 31 -5.66 26.15 -0.10
N ALA A 32 -6.19 25.51 -1.13
CA ALA A 32 -5.39 24.85 -2.16
C ALA A 32 -4.66 25.87 -3.06
N ASP A 33 -3.52 25.45 -3.58
CA ASP A 33 -2.72 26.13 -4.59
C ASP A 33 -1.96 25.11 -5.46
N ASP A 34 -1.13 25.61 -6.38
CA ASP A 34 -0.30 24.82 -7.29
C ASP A 34 1.18 24.79 -6.87
N GLU A 35 1.51 25.16 -5.63
CA GLU A 35 2.88 25.01 -5.14
C GLU A 35 3.22 23.51 -5.01
N PRO A 36 4.42 23.07 -5.43
CA PRO A 36 4.84 21.68 -5.28
C PRO A 36 4.86 21.26 -3.81
N VAL A 37 4.23 20.13 -3.51
CA VAL A 37 4.27 19.44 -2.21
C VAL A 37 4.92 18.08 -2.42
N SER A 38 5.98 17.78 -1.67
CA SER A 38 6.67 16.49 -1.77
C SER A 38 5.83 15.36 -1.17
N PHE A 39 5.92 14.16 -1.74
CA PHE A 39 5.28 12.98 -1.16
C PHE A 39 5.90 12.58 0.19
N LEU A 40 7.15 12.97 0.46
CA LEU A 40 7.77 12.79 1.79
C LEU A 40 7.10 13.67 2.85
N THR A 41 6.83 14.94 2.54
CA THR A 41 6.09 15.84 3.44
C THR A 41 4.67 15.33 3.71
N ILE A 42 4.01 14.81 2.68
CA ILE A 42 2.68 14.19 2.81
C ILE A 42 2.75 12.96 3.73
N LEU A 43 3.76 12.11 3.57
CA LEU A 43 3.98 10.94 4.43
C LEU A 43 4.14 11.35 5.89
N GLU A 44 4.94 12.38 6.16
CA GLU A 44 5.18 12.88 7.53
C GLU A 44 3.95 13.56 8.16
N SER A 45 3.07 14.16 7.34
CA SER A 45 1.86 14.84 7.80
C SER A 45 0.68 13.88 7.98
N ASN A 46 0.37 13.10 6.96
CA ASN A 46 -0.87 12.35 6.85
C ASN A 46 -0.67 10.85 7.12
N GLY A 47 0.53 10.32 6.92
CA GLY A 47 0.83 8.90 7.07
C GLY A 47 0.75 8.15 5.75
N LEU A 48 1.21 6.90 5.78
CA LEU A 48 1.39 6.07 4.59
C LEU A 48 0.11 5.93 3.76
N ASP A 49 -0.98 5.66 4.46
CA ASP A 49 -2.33 5.50 3.94
C ASP A 49 -2.72 6.62 2.96
N ASP A 50 -2.91 7.84 3.45
CA ASP A 50 -3.26 8.98 2.60
C ASP A 50 -2.23 9.27 1.51
N THR A 51 -0.95 9.00 1.81
CA THR A 51 0.13 9.20 0.85
C THR A 51 -0.02 8.29 -0.37
N LEU A 52 -0.28 7.01 -0.14
CA LEU A 52 -0.51 6.02 -1.19
C LEU A 52 -1.79 6.35 -1.98
N TRP A 53 -2.85 6.77 -1.28
CA TRP A 53 -4.07 7.27 -1.92
C TRP A 53 -3.75 8.45 -2.85
N TRP A 54 -2.93 9.41 -2.41
CA TRP A 54 -2.59 10.59 -3.22
C TRP A 54 -1.58 10.33 -4.34
N LEU A 55 -0.95 9.16 -4.46
CA LEU A 55 -0.16 8.80 -5.66
C LEU A 55 -0.96 8.92 -6.95
N ARG A 56 -2.30 8.88 -6.86
CA ARG A 56 -3.18 9.11 -8.01
C ARG A 56 -3.12 10.51 -8.61
N THR A 57 -2.47 11.45 -7.97
CA THR A 57 -2.20 12.77 -8.55
C THR A 57 -1.02 12.74 -9.52
N LEU A 58 -0.20 11.68 -9.51
CA LEU A 58 0.95 11.55 -10.39
C LEU A 58 0.54 11.40 -11.86
N PRO A 59 1.40 11.77 -12.82
CA PRO A 59 1.18 11.54 -14.25
C PRO A 59 0.90 10.06 -14.55
N LYS A 60 0.18 9.76 -15.65
CA LYS A 60 -0.19 8.39 -16.03
C LYS A 60 1.02 7.51 -16.35
N GLU A 61 2.10 8.13 -16.80
CA GLU A 61 3.38 7.51 -17.11
C GLU A 61 3.98 6.82 -15.87
N MET A 62 3.59 7.26 -14.67
CA MET A 62 4.01 6.66 -13.40
C MET A 62 3.19 5.43 -13.00
N ASP A 63 2.11 5.07 -13.70
CA ASP A 63 1.23 3.97 -13.30
C ASP A 63 1.98 2.64 -13.10
N ASN A 64 2.94 2.33 -13.98
CA ASN A 64 3.71 1.10 -13.88
C ASN A 64 4.70 1.15 -12.70
N ALA A 65 5.32 2.30 -12.44
CA ALA A 65 6.17 2.49 -11.26
C ALA A 65 5.38 2.34 -9.96
N VAL A 66 4.16 2.90 -9.90
CA VAL A 66 3.26 2.75 -8.75
C VAL A 66 2.80 1.30 -8.59
N ARG A 67 2.48 0.58 -9.68
CA ARG A 67 2.15 -0.86 -9.61
C ARG A 67 3.29 -1.67 -9.02
N LEU A 68 4.53 -1.42 -9.45
CA LEU A 68 5.71 -2.11 -8.94
C LEU A 68 5.95 -1.82 -7.46
N LEU A 69 5.82 -0.54 -7.05
CA LEU A 69 5.85 -0.14 -5.64
C LEU A 69 4.82 -0.92 -4.82
N VAL A 70 3.57 -0.99 -5.28
CA VAL A 70 2.53 -1.73 -4.55
C VAL A 70 2.90 -3.20 -4.42
N CYS A 71 3.41 -3.83 -5.49
CA CYS A 71 3.91 -5.21 -5.42
C CYS A 71 5.03 -5.36 -4.39
N GLU A 72 5.96 -4.42 -4.30
CA GLU A 72 7.03 -4.44 -3.29
C GLU A 72 6.48 -4.29 -1.87
N ILE A 73 5.51 -3.38 -1.67
CA ILE A 73 4.87 -3.16 -0.36
C ILE A 73 4.12 -4.41 0.14
N VAL A 74 3.50 -5.19 -0.77
CA VAL A 74 2.68 -6.36 -0.38
C VAL A 74 3.42 -7.70 -0.43
N GLU A 75 4.60 -7.78 -1.04
CA GLU A 75 5.36 -9.03 -1.17
C GLU A 75 5.89 -9.59 0.16
N PRO A 76 6.44 -8.79 1.11
CA PRO A 76 6.84 -9.29 2.42
C PRO A 76 5.71 -10.00 3.16
N LEU A 77 4.47 -9.51 2.97
CA LEU A 77 3.28 -10.07 3.60
C LEU A 77 2.95 -11.51 3.16
N LEU A 78 3.61 -12.02 2.11
CA LEU A 78 3.49 -13.42 1.70
C LEU A 78 3.97 -14.40 2.78
N GLU A 79 4.77 -13.97 3.77
CA GLU A 79 5.16 -14.82 4.90
C GLU A 79 3.96 -15.26 5.75
N PHE A 80 2.89 -14.45 5.77
CA PHE A 80 1.65 -14.74 6.50
C PHE A 80 0.63 -15.54 5.69
N VAL A 81 0.97 -15.92 4.46
CA VAL A 81 0.13 -16.76 3.61
C VAL A 81 0.16 -18.19 4.13
N PRO A 82 -1.01 -18.82 4.41
CA PRO A 82 -1.06 -20.21 4.85
C PRO A 82 -0.33 -21.16 3.89
N VAL A 83 0.30 -22.20 4.45
CA VAL A 83 0.98 -23.22 3.65
C VAL A 83 -0.01 -23.86 2.66
N GLY A 84 0.35 -23.87 1.37
CA GLY A 84 -0.47 -24.40 0.29
C GLY A 84 -1.37 -23.36 -0.40
N GLU A 85 -1.49 -22.16 0.15
CA GLU A 85 -2.11 -21.02 -0.52
C GLU A 85 -1.09 -20.35 -1.47
N SER A 86 -1.42 -20.25 -2.76
CA SER A 86 -0.52 -19.71 -3.80
C SER A 86 -1.09 -18.50 -4.54
N ARG A 87 -2.38 -18.20 -4.36
CA ARG A 87 -3.09 -17.18 -5.12
C ARG A 87 -2.57 -15.77 -4.88
N PRO A 88 -2.29 -15.33 -3.63
CA PRO A 88 -1.70 -14.01 -3.40
C PRO A 88 -0.36 -13.81 -4.12
N ARG A 89 0.51 -14.83 -4.06
CA ARG A 89 1.79 -14.83 -4.77
C ARG A 89 1.58 -14.70 -6.29
N LYS A 90 0.70 -15.50 -6.87
CA LYS A 90 0.37 -15.44 -8.31
C LYS A 90 -0.14 -14.07 -8.73
N VAL A 91 -0.95 -13.42 -7.91
CA VAL A 91 -1.45 -12.07 -8.20
C VAL A 91 -0.32 -11.05 -8.19
N ILE A 92 0.56 -11.07 -7.19
CA ILE A 92 1.73 -10.17 -7.12
C ILE A 92 2.65 -10.38 -8.32
N GLU A 93 2.96 -11.64 -8.65
CA GLU A 93 3.77 -12.02 -9.82
C GLU A 93 3.14 -11.51 -11.12
N THR A 94 1.83 -11.71 -11.29
CA THR A 94 1.10 -11.28 -12.50
C THR A 94 1.01 -9.76 -12.58
N ALA A 95 0.82 -9.05 -11.46
CA ALA A 95 0.80 -7.59 -11.41
C ALA A 95 2.16 -6.99 -11.75
N ARG A 96 3.25 -7.61 -11.26
CA ARG A 96 4.63 -7.25 -11.61
C ARG A 96 4.90 -7.47 -13.09
N ALA A 97 4.49 -8.61 -13.64
CA ALA A 97 4.60 -8.91 -15.08
C ALA A 97 3.77 -7.92 -15.93
N PHE A 98 2.57 -7.57 -15.46
CA PHE A 98 1.69 -6.61 -16.15
C PHE A 98 2.33 -5.22 -16.19
N ALA A 99 2.92 -4.77 -15.08
CA ALA A 99 3.62 -3.49 -15.02
C ALA A 99 4.85 -3.44 -15.96
N LYS A 100 5.44 -4.59 -16.29
CA LYS A 100 6.52 -4.75 -17.27
C LYS A 100 6.03 -4.96 -18.71
N GLY A 101 4.73 -5.08 -18.94
CA GLY A 101 4.13 -5.34 -20.25
C GLY A 101 4.30 -6.79 -20.73
N GLU A 102 4.58 -7.72 -19.82
CA GLU A 102 4.82 -9.14 -20.12
C GLU A 102 3.52 -9.96 -20.20
N VAL A 103 2.46 -9.48 -19.56
CA VAL A 103 1.11 -10.07 -19.57
C VAL A 103 0.06 -9.00 -19.86
N THR A 104 -1.10 -9.45 -20.29
CA THR A 104 -2.27 -8.63 -20.63
C THR A 104 -3.06 -8.18 -19.40
N ARG A 105 -3.97 -7.21 -19.58
CA ARG A 105 -4.91 -6.81 -18.51
C ARG A 105 -5.82 -7.97 -18.15
N GLU A 106 -6.25 -8.75 -19.13
CA GLU A 106 -7.13 -9.90 -18.96
C GLU A 106 -6.47 -11.00 -18.12
N GLU A 107 -5.16 -11.25 -18.30
CA GLU A 107 -4.40 -12.19 -17.47
C GLU A 107 -4.28 -11.70 -16.02
N LEU A 108 -4.06 -10.40 -15.81
CA LEU A 108 -4.08 -9.82 -14.46
C LEU A 108 -5.46 -9.95 -13.83
N ASP A 109 -6.52 -9.57 -14.53
CA ASP A 109 -7.90 -9.65 -14.03
C ASP A 109 -8.30 -11.09 -13.70
N ALA A 110 -7.84 -12.07 -14.49
CA ALA A 110 -8.07 -13.49 -14.23
C ALA A 110 -7.36 -13.98 -12.96
N ALA A 111 -6.10 -13.59 -12.74
CA ALA A 111 -5.36 -13.93 -11.51
C ALA A 111 -6.07 -13.36 -10.28
N VAL A 112 -6.60 -12.15 -10.40
CA VAL A 112 -7.32 -11.43 -9.34
C VAL A 112 -8.67 -12.07 -9.07
N GLY A 113 -9.43 -12.40 -10.11
CA GLY A 113 -10.70 -13.13 -9.98
C GLY A 113 -10.51 -14.46 -9.26
N ALA A 114 -9.49 -15.23 -9.63
CA ALA A 114 -9.16 -16.51 -9.00
C ALA A 114 -8.81 -16.38 -7.51
N ALA A 115 -8.26 -15.23 -7.09
CA ALA A 115 -7.99 -14.94 -5.69
C ALA A 115 -9.21 -14.36 -4.94
N ALA A 116 -10.15 -13.74 -5.63
CA ALA A 116 -11.38 -13.20 -5.04
C ALA A 116 -12.45 -14.28 -4.75
N ASP A 117 -12.48 -15.36 -5.53
CA ASP A 117 -13.48 -16.44 -5.47
C ASP A 117 -13.35 -17.40 -4.27
N VAL A 118 -12.59 -17.01 -3.24
CA VAL A 118 -12.09 -17.93 -2.23
C VAL A 118 -12.50 -17.47 -0.84
N ASP A 119 -12.76 -18.43 0.05
CA ASP A 119 -12.98 -18.15 1.46
C ASP A 119 -11.64 -17.89 2.14
N GLY A 120 -11.37 -16.62 2.41
CA GLY A 120 -10.15 -16.19 3.08
C GLY A 120 -9.92 -14.69 2.87
N PRO A 121 -9.84 -13.88 3.94
CA PRO A 121 -9.66 -12.44 3.80
C PRO A 121 -8.34 -12.09 3.09
N PHE A 122 -7.31 -12.94 3.19
CA PHE A 122 -5.96 -12.65 2.69
C PHE A 122 -5.91 -12.63 1.16
N ALA A 123 -6.47 -13.65 0.53
CA ALA A 123 -6.50 -13.73 -0.93
C ALA A 123 -7.30 -12.58 -1.54
N LYS A 124 -8.42 -12.18 -0.92
CA LYS A 124 -9.22 -11.03 -1.36
C LYS A 124 -8.47 -9.70 -1.22
N ALA A 125 -7.73 -9.53 -0.12
CA ALA A 125 -6.97 -8.32 0.17
C ALA A 125 -5.77 -8.14 -0.77
N ALA A 126 -4.92 -9.17 -0.90
CA ALA A 126 -3.80 -9.16 -1.82
C ALA A 126 -4.25 -9.01 -3.28
N ALA A 127 -5.39 -9.63 -3.64
CA ALA A 127 -5.99 -9.47 -4.95
C ALA A 127 -6.42 -8.04 -5.23
N LYS A 128 -7.18 -7.41 -4.33
CA LYS A 128 -7.63 -6.03 -4.51
C LYS A 128 -6.45 -5.06 -4.61
N ALA A 129 -5.44 -5.23 -3.76
CA ALA A 129 -4.26 -4.38 -3.73
C ALA A 129 -3.47 -4.42 -5.04
N ALA A 130 -3.29 -5.59 -5.66
CA ALA A 130 -2.53 -5.68 -6.91
C ALA A 130 -3.38 -5.43 -8.18
N ALA A 131 -4.71 -5.52 -8.10
CA ALA A 131 -5.59 -5.52 -9.27
C ALA A 131 -6.20 -4.17 -9.63
N ARG A 132 -6.72 -3.46 -8.63
CA ARG A 132 -7.61 -2.33 -8.88
C ARG A 132 -6.80 -1.08 -8.81
N ASP A 133 -6.40 -0.63 -10.00
CA ASP A 133 -5.81 0.69 -10.26
C ASP A 133 -4.88 1.09 -9.13
N ALA A 134 -3.63 0.60 -9.15
CA ALA A 134 -2.63 0.62 -8.05
C ALA A 134 -2.54 1.90 -7.19
N ARG A 135 -3.14 2.98 -7.69
CA ARG A 135 -3.56 4.20 -7.03
C ARG A 135 -4.63 4.07 -5.93
N ASN A 136 -5.34 2.95 -5.73
CA ASN A 136 -6.56 2.93 -4.89
C ASN A 136 -6.52 2.13 -3.58
N GLU A 137 -5.92 0.94 -3.43
CA GLU A 137 -6.17 0.14 -2.19
C GLU A 137 -5.00 -0.76 -1.72
N VAL A 138 -3.94 -0.20 -1.12
CA VAL A 138 -2.87 -1.00 -0.45
C VAL A 138 -3.30 -1.53 0.93
N TYR A 139 -4.25 -0.85 1.56
CA TYR A 139 -4.69 -1.02 2.95
C TYR A 139 -5.11 -2.44 3.34
N THR A 140 -5.85 -3.15 2.49
CA THR A 140 -6.45 -4.43 2.89
C THR A 140 -5.42 -5.52 3.14
N ALA A 141 -4.26 -5.45 2.50
CA ALA A 141 -3.25 -6.52 2.58
C ALA A 141 -2.53 -6.53 3.94
N ALA A 142 -2.20 -5.35 4.48
CA ALA A 142 -1.48 -5.19 5.75
C ALA A 142 -2.29 -5.74 6.94
N GLU A 143 -3.56 -5.32 7.04
CA GLU A 143 -4.48 -5.72 8.11
C GLU A 143 -4.66 -7.25 8.14
N VAL A 144 -4.79 -7.88 6.98
CA VAL A 144 -5.01 -9.33 6.92
C VAL A 144 -3.73 -10.12 7.19
N ALA A 145 -2.59 -9.60 6.78
CA ALA A 145 -1.28 -10.16 7.11
C ALA A 145 -1.03 -10.15 8.63
N ALA A 146 -1.29 -9.02 9.27
CA ALA A 146 -1.16 -8.87 10.71
C ALA A 146 -2.09 -9.82 11.48
N LYS A 147 -3.36 -9.92 11.07
CA LYS A 147 -4.31 -10.89 11.63
C LYS A 147 -3.84 -12.35 11.54
N ALA A 148 -3.19 -12.71 10.44
CA ALA A 148 -2.63 -14.04 10.26
C ALA A 148 -1.38 -14.27 11.13
N ALA A 149 -0.50 -13.27 11.24
CA ALA A 149 0.66 -13.28 12.13
C ALA A 149 0.27 -13.46 13.60
N ALA A 150 -0.67 -12.64 14.06
CA ALA A 150 -1.17 -12.66 15.43
C ALA A 150 -1.88 -13.97 15.77
N ARG A 151 -2.62 -14.53 14.82
CA ARG A 151 -3.21 -15.86 14.96
C ARG A 151 -2.15 -16.96 15.12
N ASP A 152 -1.07 -16.90 14.35
CA ASP A 152 0.02 -17.87 14.47
C ASP A 152 0.71 -17.76 15.83
N ALA A 153 1.07 -16.53 16.25
CA ALA A 153 1.62 -16.25 17.57
C ALA A 153 0.72 -16.78 18.70
N TRP A 154 -0.59 -16.58 18.60
CA TRP A 154 -1.57 -17.08 19.56
C TRP A 154 -1.67 -18.61 19.57
N LEU A 155 -1.70 -19.26 18.42
CA LEU A 155 -1.80 -20.73 18.31
C LEU A 155 -0.62 -21.46 18.98
N TYR A 156 0.54 -20.82 19.07
CA TYR A 156 1.74 -21.36 19.70
C TYR A 156 1.93 -20.94 21.16
N ALA A 157 1.04 -20.12 21.73
CA ALA A 157 1.11 -19.67 23.11
C ALA A 157 0.18 -20.51 24.02
N GLU A 158 0.76 -21.36 24.87
CA GLU A 158 0.01 -22.31 25.72
C GLU A 158 -0.97 -21.65 26.71
N ASP A 159 -0.76 -20.38 27.08
CA ASP A 159 -1.54 -19.63 28.09
C ASP A 159 -2.15 -18.31 27.56
N ALA A 160 -2.23 -18.10 26.25
CA ALA A 160 -2.66 -16.81 25.70
C ALA A 160 -4.14 -16.49 25.96
N THR A 161 -4.38 -15.28 26.46
CA THR A 161 -5.69 -14.66 26.66
C THR A 161 -6.19 -13.93 25.41
N GLU A 162 -7.43 -13.46 25.43
CA GLU A 162 -7.97 -12.59 24.38
C GLU A 162 -7.24 -11.25 24.31
N ASP A 163 -6.83 -10.69 25.46
CA ASP A 163 -6.02 -9.47 25.52
C ASP A 163 -4.64 -9.69 24.89
N ASP A 164 -4.00 -10.85 25.14
CA ASP A 164 -2.71 -11.19 24.52
C ASP A 164 -2.82 -11.32 22.99
N TRP A 165 -3.97 -11.74 22.48
CA TRP A 165 -4.22 -11.80 21.04
C TRP A 165 -4.38 -10.40 20.43
N LEU A 166 -5.13 -9.51 21.08
CA LEU A 166 -5.27 -8.11 20.63
C LEU A 166 -3.93 -7.38 20.63
N ASP A 167 -3.13 -7.55 21.68
CA ASP A 167 -1.78 -6.96 21.77
C ASP A 167 -0.86 -7.50 20.67
N ALA A 168 -0.95 -8.80 20.35
CA ALA A 168 -0.18 -9.40 19.25
C ALA A 168 -0.66 -8.95 17.87
N GLU A 169 -1.97 -8.72 17.69
CA GLU A 169 -2.56 -8.17 16.47
C GLU A 169 -2.07 -6.75 16.23
N ASP A 170 -2.18 -5.88 17.23
CA ASP A 170 -1.71 -4.50 17.16
C ASP A 170 -0.21 -4.44 16.85
N ALA A 171 0.61 -5.26 17.54
CA ALA A 171 2.05 -5.31 17.30
C ALA A 171 2.40 -5.80 15.89
N ALA A 172 1.65 -6.77 15.35
CA ALA A 172 1.84 -7.27 13.99
C ALA A 172 1.40 -6.24 12.93
N GLU A 173 0.31 -5.50 13.19
CA GLU A 173 -0.14 -4.40 12.34
C GLU A 173 0.91 -3.28 12.28
N ASP A 174 1.44 -2.88 13.44
CA ASP A 174 2.48 -1.87 13.54
C ASP A 174 3.76 -2.29 12.82
N ALA A 175 4.20 -3.54 12.99
CA ALA A 175 5.37 -4.07 12.31
C ALA A 175 5.18 -4.09 10.78
N ALA A 176 4.04 -4.59 10.30
CA ALA A 176 3.72 -4.59 8.88
C ALA A 176 3.70 -3.15 8.33
N ARG A 177 3.03 -2.20 9.00
CA ARG A 177 2.99 -0.79 8.57
C ARG A 177 4.37 -0.15 8.55
N ALA A 178 5.23 -0.43 9.53
CA ALA A 178 6.59 0.10 9.58
C ALA A 178 7.46 -0.40 8.42
N GLU A 179 7.32 -1.68 8.03
CA GLU A 179 8.01 -2.23 6.86
C GLU A 179 7.52 -1.59 5.56
N GLN A 180 6.20 -1.45 5.40
CA GLN A 180 5.60 -0.79 4.24
C GLN A 180 6.04 0.67 4.09
N GLU A 181 6.09 1.41 5.20
CA GLU A 181 6.60 2.78 5.22
C GLU A 181 8.09 2.82 4.83
N THR A 182 8.89 1.86 5.31
CA THR A 182 10.31 1.75 4.93
C THR A 182 10.48 1.53 3.43
N ILE A 183 9.70 0.62 2.84
CA ILE A 183 9.69 0.38 1.39
C ILE A 183 9.31 1.66 0.64
N PHE A 184 8.25 2.34 1.08
CA PHE A 184 7.78 3.57 0.45
C PHE A 184 8.82 4.70 0.54
N ARG A 185 9.48 4.89 1.69
CA ARG A 185 10.56 5.86 1.86
C ARG A 185 11.75 5.55 0.95
N ASN A 186 12.13 4.27 0.84
CA ASN A 186 13.19 3.84 -0.07
C ASN A 186 12.83 4.11 -1.53
N TRP A 187 11.56 3.90 -1.92
CA TRP A 187 11.07 4.21 -3.25
C TRP A 187 11.12 5.72 -3.54
N LEU A 188 10.68 6.57 -2.61
CA LEU A 188 10.79 8.03 -2.75
C LEU A 188 12.26 8.48 -2.92
N ALA A 189 13.18 7.90 -2.15
CA ALA A 189 14.60 8.24 -2.23
C ALA A 189 15.23 7.94 -3.61
N GLN A 190 14.68 6.98 -4.37
CA GLN A 190 15.15 6.71 -5.74
C GLN A 190 14.96 7.92 -6.67
N PHE A 191 13.95 8.76 -6.43
CA PHE A 191 13.68 9.94 -7.25
C PHE A 191 14.60 11.12 -6.89
N ASP A 192 15.03 11.20 -5.63
CA ASP A 192 15.97 12.23 -5.16
C ASP A 192 17.41 11.95 -5.65
N GLN A 193 17.81 10.68 -5.79
CA GLN A 193 19.18 10.32 -6.21
C GLN A 193 19.48 10.53 -7.70
N VAL A 194 18.47 10.72 -8.56
CA VAL A 194 18.65 10.92 -10.02
C VAL A 194 19.25 12.30 -10.36
N GLU A 195 19.42 13.21 -9.40
CA GLU A 195 20.06 14.52 -9.62
C GLU A 195 21.59 14.55 -9.39
N ALA A 196 22.19 13.48 -8.87
CA ALA A 196 23.61 13.44 -8.55
C ALA A 196 24.50 12.78 -9.63
N ALA A 197 23.95 12.45 -10.80
CA ALA A 197 24.63 11.80 -11.92
C ALA A 197 24.44 12.60 -13.23
#